data_AF-A0A3D4V3R7-F1
#
_entry.id   AF-A0A3D4V3R7-F1
#
_cell.length_a   1.000
_cell.length_b   1.000
_cell.length_c   1.000
_cell.angle_alpha   90.00
_cell.angle_beta   90.00
_cell.angle_gamma   90.00
#
_symmetry.space_group_name_H-M   'P 1'
#
loop_
_entity.id
_entity.type
_entity.pdbx_description
1 polymer ?
#
loop_
_entity_poly.entity_id
_entity_poly.type
_entity_poly.pdbx_seq_one_letter_code
_entity_poly.pdbx_strand_id
1 'polypeptide(L)'
;SYGTPQRRGRNLFGGIVPFGQRWRTGANRATHFKTSSNLRIGDLKVPAGEYTLFSIPEKDGGLLIINKQTGQNGQTYDQERDLGRVPMSVSNKADSTEGFTILVEGENNSGVIKLIWGNTVYSVDFEIEN
;
A
#
# COMPACT_ATOMS: atom_id res chain seq x y z
N SER A 1 -1.96 -4.88 -9.81
CA SER A 1 -1.05 -6.04 -9.73
C SER A 1 0.20 -5.65 -8.96
N TYR A 2 0.88 -6.60 -8.34
CA TYR A 2 2.09 -6.33 -7.55
C TYR A 2 3.00 -7.55 -7.52
N GLY A 3 4.29 -7.32 -7.23
CA GLY A 3 5.23 -8.40 -6.94
C GLY A 3 5.15 -8.81 -5.47
N THR A 4 5.23 -10.11 -5.20
CA THR A 4 5.12 -10.70 -3.84
C THR A 4 6.50 -11.13 -3.33
N PRO A 5 7.31 -10.22 -2.73
CA PRO A 5 8.57 -10.60 -2.10
C PRO A 5 8.33 -11.58 -0.96
N GLN A 6 9.27 -12.53 -0.79
CA GLN A 6 9.21 -13.58 0.23
C GLN A 6 10.05 -13.17 1.45
N ARG A 7 9.61 -13.49 2.66
CA ARG A 7 10.32 -13.15 3.90
C ARG A 7 11.68 -13.84 3.96
N ARG A 8 11.74 -15.14 3.69
CA ARG A 8 12.96 -15.97 3.74
C ARG A 8 13.71 -15.84 5.07
N GLY A 9 12.97 -15.83 6.18
CA GLY A 9 13.52 -15.69 7.53
C GLY A 9 14.09 -14.30 7.87
N ARG A 10 14.00 -13.31 6.98
CA ARG A 10 14.58 -11.97 7.20
C ARG A 10 13.71 -11.08 8.09
N ASN A 11 14.34 -10.07 8.69
CA ASN A 11 13.66 -8.96 9.33
C ASN A 11 13.04 -8.06 8.26
N LEU A 12 11.73 -7.87 8.33
CA LEU A 12 10.93 -7.22 7.30
C LEU A 12 10.95 -5.69 7.44
N PHE A 13 10.01 -5.15 8.22
CA PHE A 13 9.91 -3.72 8.51
C PHE A 13 10.94 -3.29 9.58
N GLY A 14 11.63 -2.18 9.34
CA GLY A 14 12.84 -1.79 10.08
C GLY A 14 14.10 -2.59 9.69
N GLY A 15 13.97 -3.57 8.80
CA GLY A 15 15.07 -4.36 8.24
C GLY A 15 15.21 -4.11 6.74
N ILE A 16 14.78 -5.08 5.92
CA ILE A 16 14.82 -4.96 4.46
C ILE A 16 13.87 -3.90 3.90
N VAL A 17 12.87 -3.49 4.68
CA VAL A 17 12.03 -2.32 4.43
C VAL A 17 12.34 -1.31 5.55
N PRO A 18 13.23 -0.33 5.31
CA PRO A 18 13.57 0.67 6.33
C PRO A 18 12.36 1.53 6.70
N PHE A 19 12.23 1.86 7.98
CA PHE A 19 11.22 2.81 8.43
C PHE A 19 11.55 4.23 7.97
N GLY A 20 10.52 5.04 7.73
CA GLY A 20 10.67 6.44 7.29
C GLY A 20 11.20 6.59 5.86
N GLN A 21 11.34 5.50 5.11
CA GLN A 21 11.79 5.51 3.72
C GLN A 21 10.71 4.99 2.77
N ARG A 22 10.65 5.59 1.58
CA ARG A 22 9.74 5.14 0.52
C ARG A 22 10.07 3.70 0.11
N TRP A 23 9.05 2.87 0.16
CA TRP A 23 9.06 1.52 -0.34
C TRP A 23 8.10 1.36 -1.52
N ARG A 24 8.50 0.50 -2.46
CA ARG A 24 7.73 0.17 -3.66
C ARG A 24 6.46 -0.66 -3.39
N THR A 25 6.23 -1.03 -2.13
CA THR A 25 5.05 -1.79 -1.69
C THR A 25 4.85 -3.08 -2.49
N GLY A 26 5.93 -3.86 -2.62
CA GLY A 26 5.99 -5.03 -3.50
C GLY A 26 7.40 -5.31 -3.99
N ALA A 27 7.54 -5.98 -5.15
CA ALA A 27 8.82 -6.30 -5.79
C ALA A 27 8.84 -5.95 -7.29
N ASN A 28 10.05 -5.68 -7.79
CA ASN A 28 10.35 -5.35 -9.20
C ASN A 28 9.61 -4.12 -9.73
N ARG A 29 8.37 -4.27 -10.21
CA ARG A 29 7.56 -3.17 -10.73
C ARG A 29 6.92 -2.36 -9.61
N ALA A 30 6.46 -1.15 -9.92
CA ALA A 30 5.58 -0.42 -9.02
C ALA A 30 4.28 -1.22 -8.83
N THR A 31 3.66 -1.10 -7.67
CA THR A 31 2.39 -1.77 -7.38
C THR A 31 1.27 -1.04 -8.08
N HIS A 32 0.68 -1.65 -9.10
CA HIS A 32 -0.44 -1.07 -9.84
C HIS A 32 -1.75 -1.24 -9.10
N PHE A 33 -2.48 -0.15 -8.97
CA PHE A 33 -3.80 -0.05 -8.37
C PHE A 33 -4.78 0.51 -9.40
N LYS A 34 -5.92 -0.15 -9.57
CA LYS A 34 -6.98 0.27 -10.48
C LYS A 34 -8.28 0.24 -9.72
N THR A 35 -9.05 1.31 -9.83
CA THR A 35 -10.42 1.40 -9.30
C THR A 35 -11.36 1.83 -10.42
N SER A 36 -12.53 1.20 -10.50
CA SER A 36 -13.60 1.53 -11.45
C SER A 36 -14.55 2.60 -10.93
N SER A 37 -14.44 2.95 -9.64
CA SER A 37 -15.28 3.92 -8.95
C SER A 37 -14.43 4.97 -8.28
N ASN A 38 -15.01 6.15 -8.06
CA ASN A 38 -14.39 7.16 -7.21
C ASN A 38 -14.32 6.61 -5.79
N LEU A 39 -13.15 6.73 -5.18
CA LEU A 39 -12.93 6.31 -3.81
C LEU A 39 -12.57 7.51 -2.95
N ARG A 40 -12.89 7.44 -1.67
CA ARG A 40 -12.24 8.21 -0.62
C ARG A 40 -11.35 7.27 0.16
N ILE A 41 -10.04 7.47 0.15
CA ILE A 41 -9.09 6.66 0.93
C ILE A 41 -8.54 7.55 2.04
N GLY A 42 -8.86 7.27 3.31
CA GLY A 42 -8.71 8.27 4.38
C GLY A 42 -9.42 9.58 3.99
N ASP A 43 -8.69 10.69 3.96
CA ASP A 43 -9.23 12.00 3.52
C ASP A 43 -9.01 12.29 2.02
N LEU A 44 -8.33 11.40 1.29
CA LEU A 44 -7.96 11.61 -0.10
C LEU A 44 -9.07 11.14 -1.06
N LYS A 45 -9.53 12.05 -1.92
CA LYS A 45 -10.37 11.68 -3.08
C LYS A 45 -9.52 11.06 -4.18
N VAL A 46 -9.88 9.86 -4.60
CA VAL A 46 -9.22 9.07 -5.62
C VAL A 46 -10.22 8.75 -6.72
N PRO A 47 -10.25 9.54 -7.81
CA PRO A 47 -11.15 9.28 -8.92
C PRO A 47 -10.94 7.89 -9.53
N ALA A 48 -11.98 7.35 -10.16
CA ALA A 48 -11.88 6.13 -10.97
C ALA A 48 -10.70 6.24 -11.95
N GLY A 49 -9.86 5.21 -12.02
CA GLY A 49 -8.64 5.28 -12.81
C GLY A 49 -7.57 4.27 -12.43
N GLU A 50 -6.38 4.47 -13.00
CA GLU A 50 -5.19 3.64 -12.79
C GLU A 50 -4.09 4.47 -12.13
N TYR A 51 -3.47 3.87 -11.12
CA TYR A 51 -2.48 4.48 -10.25
C TYR A 51 -1.39 3.46 -9.90
N THR A 52 -0.36 3.94 -9.21
CA THR A 52 0.57 3.08 -8.48
C THR A 52 0.57 3.41 -7.00
N LEU A 53 0.85 2.39 -6.19
CA LEU A 53 0.98 2.51 -4.74
C LEU A 53 2.44 2.45 -4.33
N PHE A 54 2.82 3.38 -3.48
CA PHE A 54 4.04 3.34 -2.69
C PHE A 54 3.68 3.48 -1.21
N SER A 55 4.61 3.22 -0.32
CA SER A 55 4.39 3.43 1.12
C SER A 55 5.63 3.99 1.77
N ILE A 56 5.45 4.64 2.91
CA ILE A 56 6.51 4.98 3.85
C ILE A 56 6.11 4.33 5.17
N PRO A 57 6.58 3.11 5.46
CA PRO A 57 6.25 2.42 6.70
C PRO A 57 6.93 3.08 7.90
N GLU A 58 6.24 3.10 9.03
CA GLU A 58 6.77 3.52 10.33
C GLU A 58 6.38 2.51 11.42
N LYS A 59 6.93 2.67 12.62
CA LYS A 59 6.66 1.75 13.75
C LYS A 59 5.21 1.81 14.21
N ASP A 60 4.64 3.01 14.23
CA ASP A 60 3.30 3.29 14.78
C ASP A 60 2.30 3.71 13.69
N GLY A 61 2.52 3.24 12.45
CA GLY A 61 1.67 3.55 11.29
C GLY A 61 2.51 3.78 10.05
N GLY A 62 2.18 4.81 9.27
CA GLY A 62 2.96 5.21 8.11
C GLY A 62 2.08 5.89 7.08
N LEU A 63 2.60 6.02 5.87
CA LEU A 63 1.88 6.65 4.77
C LEU A 63 1.69 5.67 3.62
N LEU A 64 0.47 5.56 3.10
CA LEU A 64 0.21 5.05 1.77
C LEU A 64 0.28 6.24 0.80
N ILE A 65 0.96 6.05 -0.33
CA ILE A 65 1.10 7.05 -1.38
C ILE A 65 0.36 6.53 -2.62
N ILE A 66 -0.56 7.33 -3.14
CA ILE A 66 -1.25 7.08 -4.40
C ILE A 66 -0.59 7.98 -5.44
N ASN A 67 0.01 7.41 -6.48
CA ASN A 67 0.74 8.13 -7.51
C ASN A 67 0.11 7.95 -8.90
N LYS A 68 0.02 9.04 -9.67
CA LYS A 68 -0.60 9.09 -11.01
C LYS A 68 0.30 8.54 -12.12
N GLN A 69 1.57 8.24 -11.84
CA GLN A 69 2.45 7.57 -12.80
C GLN A 69 2.13 6.07 -12.80
N THR A 70 2.03 5.49 -13.99
CA THR A 70 1.79 4.06 -14.19
C THR A 70 2.80 3.46 -15.16
N GLY A 71 2.98 2.15 -15.07
CA GLY A 71 3.79 1.36 -16.01
C GLY A 71 5.26 1.22 -15.61
N GLN A 72 5.76 2.07 -14.73
CA GLN A 72 7.15 2.16 -14.30
C GLN A 72 7.62 1.00 -13.40
N ASN A 73 8.95 0.91 -13.21
CA ASN A 73 9.52 0.00 -12.22
C ASN A 73 9.30 0.53 -10.79
N GLY A 74 9.51 -0.27 -9.75
CA GLY A 74 9.26 0.15 -8.37
C GLY A 74 10.31 1.12 -7.79
N GLN A 75 11.37 1.45 -8.54
CA GLN A 75 12.43 2.36 -8.09
C GLN A 75 12.23 3.77 -8.63
N THR A 76 11.74 3.89 -9.87
CA THR A 76 11.29 5.11 -10.50
C THR A 76 10.10 5.65 -9.72
N TYR A 77 10.25 6.88 -9.24
CA TYR A 77 9.24 7.58 -8.49
C TYR A 77 9.42 9.07 -8.69
N ASP A 78 8.32 9.73 -9.03
CA ASP A 78 8.24 11.17 -9.16
C ASP A 78 7.19 11.67 -8.18
N GLN A 79 7.63 12.44 -7.19
CA GLN A 79 6.77 12.97 -6.14
C GLN A 79 5.77 13.99 -6.67
N GLU A 80 6.07 14.72 -7.75
CA GLU A 80 5.14 15.68 -8.36
C GLU A 80 3.91 14.97 -8.96
N ARG A 81 4.02 13.66 -9.17
CA ARG A 81 2.94 12.80 -9.66
C ARG A 81 2.10 12.19 -8.53
N ASP A 82 2.39 12.47 -7.27
CA ASP A 82 1.54 12.02 -6.16
C ASP A 82 0.15 12.63 -6.33
N LEU A 83 -0.87 11.77 -6.34
CA LEU A 83 -2.25 12.21 -6.13
C LEU A 83 -2.44 12.65 -4.68
N GLY A 84 -1.85 11.90 -3.76
CA GLY A 84 -1.85 12.23 -2.34
C GLY A 84 -1.20 11.14 -1.50
N ARG A 85 -1.12 11.43 -0.20
CA ARG A 85 -0.56 10.55 0.83
C ARG A 85 -1.56 10.47 1.96
N VAL A 86 -1.81 9.26 2.46
CA VAL A 86 -2.83 8.99 3.47
C VAL A 86 -2.20 8.22 4.62
N PRO A 87 -2.50 8.56 5.89
CA PRO A 87 -2.06 7.79 7.05
C PRO A 87 -2.57 6.35 6.98
N MET A 88 -1.72 5.42 7.40
CA MET A 88 -2.09 4.02 7.63
C MET A 88 -2.04 3.72 9.12
N SER A 89 -2.96 2.89 9.58
CA SER A 89 -2.86 2.22 10.87
C SER A 89 -1.92 1.01 10.76
N VAL A 90 -1.33 0.59 11.88
CA VAL A 90 -0.52 -0.63 11.96
C VAL A 90 -1.04 -1.55 13.06
N SER A 91 -1.05 -2.85 12.79
CA SER A 91 -1.33 -3.89 13.77
C SER A 91 -0.46 -5.11 13.53
N ASN A 92 -0.50 -6.07 14.46
CA ASN A 92 0.14 -7.36 14.31
C ASN A 92 -0.90 -8.49 14.42
N LYS A 93 -0.70 -9.54 13.64
CA LYS A 93 -1.49 -10.78 13.69
C LYS A 93 -0.65 -11.95 14.22
N ALA A 94 -1.32 -12.97 14.76
CA ALA A 94 -0.66 -14.13 15.38
C ALA A 94 0.19 -14.94 14.37
N ASP A 95 -0.37 -15.22 13.20
CA ASP A 95 0.33 -16.02 12.19
C ASP A 95 1.27 -15.17 11.34
N SER A 96 2.37 -15.74 10.87
CA SER A 96 3.28 -15.07 9.94
C SER A 96 2.90 -15.36 8.48
N THR A 97 2.79 -14.33 7.64
CA THR A 97 2.63 -14.49 6.18
C THR A 97 4.00 -14.46 5.49
N GLU A 98 4.34 -15.52 4.74
CA GLU A 98 5.65 -15.65 4.08
C GLU A 98 5.81 -14.67 2.90
N GLY A 99 4.82 -14.59 2.02
CA GLY A 99 4.78 -13.65 0.91
C GLY A 99 4.12 -12.34 1.30
N PHE A 100 4.64 -11.21 0.83
CA PHE A 100 3.91 -9.95 0.92
C PHE A 100 2.57 -10.05 0.19
N THR A 101 1.49 -9.63 0.86
CA THR A 101 0.13 -9.70 0.35
C THR A 101 -0.54 -8.34 0.49
N ILE A 102 -1.17 -7.89 -0.60
CA ILE A 102 -2.13 -6.80 -0.57
C ILE A 102 -3.51 -7.44 -0.63
N LEU A 103 -4.31 -7.18 0.39
CA LEU A 103 -5.68 -7.65 0.50
C LEU A 103 -6.62 -6.44 0.49
N VAL A 104 -7.70 -6.54 -0.28
CA VAL A 104 -8.77 -5.53 -0.30
C VAL A 104 -10.03 -6.25 0.14
N GLU A 105 -10.56 -5.83 1.28
CA GLU A 105 -11.83 -6.33 1.83
C GLU A 105 -12.83 -5.19 1.77
N GLY A 106 -14.05 -5.45 1.38
CA GLY A 106 -15.09 -4.43 1.29
C GLY A 106 -16.47 -5.02 1.49
N GLU A 107 -17.35 -4.20 2.04
CA GLU A 107 -18.76 -4.47 2.20
C GLU A 107 -19.54 -3.19 1.88
N ASN A 108 -20.58 -3.31 1.05
CA ASN A 108 -21.36 -2.18 0.55
C ASN A 108 -20.46 -1.12 -0.12
N ASN A 109 -20.54 0.14 0.34
CA ASN A 109 -19.77 1.28 -0.17
C ASN A 109 -18.51 1.57 0.67
N SER A 110 -17.99 0.61 1.42
CA SER A 110 -16.81 0.81 2.26
C SER A 110 -15.91 -0.42 2.29
N GLY A 111 -14.66 -0.23 2.69
CA GLY A 111 -13.73 -1.33 2.83
C GLY A 111 -12.39 -0.89 3.40
N VAL A 112 -11.44 -1.82 3.38
CA VAL A 112 -10.09 -1.64 3.90
C VAL A 112 -9.08 -2.25 2.93
N ILE A 113 -7.99 -1.52 2.69
CA ILE A 113 -6.80 -2.02 2.00
C ILE A 113 -5.80 -2.42 3.07
N LYS A 114 -5.31 -3.65 3.03
CA LYS A 114 -4.32 -4.21 3.96
C LYS A 114 -3.03 -4.58 3.24
N LEU A 115 -1.89 -4.11 3.75
CA LEU A 115 -0.55 -4.49 3.35
C LEU A 115 0.02 -5.44 4.42
N ILE A 116 0.16 -6.72 4.08
CA ILE A 116 0.47 -7.80 5.04
C ILE A 116 1.82 -8.39 4.71
N TRP A 117 2.76 -8.42 5.67
CA TRP A 117 3.98 -9.19 5.55
C TRP A 117 4.52 -9.67 6.90
N GLY A 118 4.82 -10.96 7.01
CA GLY A 118 5.09 -11.57 8.31
C GLY A 118 3.88 -11.40 9.21
N ASN A 119 4.09 -10.88 10.41
CA ASN A 119 3.03 -10.61 11.38
C ASN A 119 2.45 -9.21 11.26
N THR A 120 3.09 -8.30 10.52
CA THR A 120 2.71 -6.88 10.45
C THR A 120 1.63 -6.65 9.39
N VAL A 121 0.65 -5.84 9.74
CA VAL A 121 -0.44 -5.40 8.87
C VAL A 121 -0.51 -3.87 8.92
N TYR A 122 -0.24 -3.22 7.79
CA TYR A 122 -0.63 -1.82 7.60
C TYR A 122 -2.00 -1.78 6.93
N SER A 123 -2.86 -0.86 7.35
CA SER A 123 -4.20 -0.75 6.77
C SER A 123 -4.66 0.69 6.60
N VAL A 124 -5.48 0.91 5.59
CA VAL A 124 -6.20 2.16 5.37
C VAL A 124 -7.61 1.86 4.89
N ASP A 125 -8.57 2.57 5.46
CA ASP A 125 -9.98 2.45 5.09
C ASP A 125 -10.27 3.23 3.82
N PHE A 126 -11.27 2.78 3.08
CA PHE A 126 -11.80 3.49 1.93
C PHE A 126 -13.33 3.44 1.89
N GLU A 127 -13.89 4.44 1.22
CA GLU A 127 -15.31 4.51 0.86
C GLU A 127 -15.45 4.64 -0.66
N ILE A 128 -16.52 4.11 -1.22
CA ILE A 128 -16.92 4.32 -2.60
C ILE A 128 -17.80 5.57 -2.64
N GLU A 129 -17.32 6.61 -3.33
CA GLU A 129 -18.09 7.82 -3.59
C GLU A 129 -19.09 7.57 -4.73
N ASN A 130 -20.35 7.94 -4.49
CA ASN A 130 -21.41 7.96 -5.51
C ASN A 130 -21.30 9.17 -6.44
#